data_AF-A0A401GJZ0-F1
#
_entry.id   AF-A0A401GJZ0-F1
#
_cell.length_a   1.000
_cell.length_b   1.000
_cell.length_c   1.000
_cell.angle_alpha   90.00
_cell.angle_beta   90.00
_cell.angle_gamma   90.00
#
_symmetry.space_group_name_H-M   'P 1'
#
loop_
_entity.id
_entity.type
_entity.pdbx_description
1 polymer ?
#
loop_
_entity_poly.entity_id
_entity_poly.type
_entity_poly.pdbx_seq_one_letter_code
_entity_poly.pdbx_strand_id
1 'polypeptide(L)'
;MPPGELVHFDALAYDNSSEKDEILQVEQLSQDTSHQMPAPVVLSGTQAVPKFNSTAPDRIRVLLAVYRVQSHNLDLVMTMNVPTETHDGGAVNSADWANAQDVFLVAARSLKIIDYGLFA
;
A
#
# COMPACT_ATOMS: atom_id res chain seq x y z
N MET A 1 -21.14 -4.69 3.11
CA MET A 1 -20.10 -3.72 2.71
C MET A 1 -18.83 -4.49 2.43
N PRO A 2 -18.11 -4.23 1.33
CA PRO A 2 -16.78 -4.77 1.15
C PRO A 2 -15.86 -4.27 2.29
N PRO A 3 -14.84 -5.05 2.70
CA PRO A 3 -13.82 -4.58 3.62
C PRO A 3 -13.17 -3.29 3.06
N GLY A 4 -13.08 -2.23 3.87
CA GLY A 4 -12.61 -0.92 3.42
C GLY A 4 -11.17 -0.90 2.86
N GLU A 5 -10.34 -1.87 3.22
CA GLU A 5 -9.02 -2.07 2.63
C GLU A 5 -9.06 -2.38 1.12
N LEU A 6 -10.13 -3.04 0.65
CA LEU A 6 -10.33 -3.31 -0.78
C LEU A 6 -10.72 -2.02 -1.52
N VAL A 7 -11.54 -1.17 -0.90
CA VAL A 7 -11.94 0.12 -1.47
C VAL A 7 -10.73 1.02 -1.71
N HIS A 8 -9.79 1.05 -0.76
CA HIS A 8 -8.56 1.84 -0.90
C HIS A 8 -7.61 1.29 -1.96
N PHE A 9 -7.55 -0.04 -2.13
CA PHE A 9 -6.75 -0.64 -3.20
C PHE A 9 -7.34 -0.36 -4.59
N ASP A 10 -8.65 -0.48 -4.75
CA ASP A 10 -9.36 -0.19 -6.00
C ASP A 10 -9.20 1.30 -6.38
N ALA A 11 -9.31 2.20 -5.39
CA ALA A 11 -9.09 3.63 -5.59
C ALA A 11 -7.64 3.92 -6.05
N LEU A 12 -6.65 3.27 -5.43
CA LEU A 12 -5.25 3.42 -5.85
C LEU A 12 -5.01 2.87 -7.26
N ALA A 13 -5.65 1.75 -7.62
CA ALA A 13 -5.58 1.20 -8.98
C ALA A 13 -6.16 2.18 -10.01
N TYR A 14 -7.28 2.80 -9.68
CA TYR A 14 -7.91 3.83 -10.50
C TYR A 14 -6.99 5.05 -10.68
N ASP A 15 -6.40 5.56 -9.59
CA ASP A 15 -5.50 6.72 -9.62
C ASP A 15 -4.23 6.42 -10.44
N ASN A 16 -3.72 5.19 -10.36
CA ASN A 16 -2.61 4.72 -11.18
C ASN A 16 -3.01 4.39 -12.62
N SER A 17 -4.28 4.58 -13.02
CA SER A 17 -4.79 4.19 -14.34
C SER A 17 -4.48 2.74 -14.69
N SER A 18 -4.51 1.84 -13.70
CA SER A 18 -4.18 0.43 -13.86
C SER A 18 -5.15 -0.24 -14.82
N GLU A 19 -4.61 -0.91 -15.85
CA GLU A 19 -5.40 -1.71 -16.80
C GLU A 19 -5.78 -3.07 -16.23
N LYS A 20 -4.98 -3.56 -15.28
CA LYS A 20 -5.21 -4.82 -14.58
C LYS A 20 -4.55 -4.78 -13.22
N ASP A 21 -5.32 -5.09 -12.20
CA ASP A 21 -4.86 -5.24 -10.83
C ASP A 21 -5.24 -6.60 -10.25
N GLU A 22 -4.45 -7.07 -9.29
CA GLU A 22 -4.67 -8.33 -8.60
C GLU A 22 -4.16 -8.23 -7.16
N ILE A 23 -5.01 -8.58 -6.20
CA ILE A 23 -4.63 -8.69 -4.80
C ILE A 23 -3.96 -10.04 -4.59
N LEU A 24 -2.74 -10.02 -4.04
CA LEU A 24 -1.95 -11.22 -3.78
C LEU A 24 -2.10 -11.70 -2.32
N GLN A 25 -2.10 -10.77 -1.38
CA GLN A 25 -2.12 -11.08 0.05
C GLN A 25 -2.80 -9.98 0.84
N VAL A 26 -3.53 -10.37 1.88
CA VAL A 26 -4.07 -9.49 2.92
C VAL A 26 -3.72 -10.07 4.28
N GLU A 27 -3.16 -9.26 5.16
CA GLU A 27 -2.73 -9.66 6.50
C GLU A 27 -3.03 -8.54 7.50
N GLN A 28 -3.60 -8.89 8.66
CA GLN A 28 -3.72 -7.96 9.77
C GLN A 28 -2.46 -8.04 10.64
N LEU A 29 -1.73 -6.93 10.76
CA LEU A 29 -0.54 -6.90 11.61
C LEU A 29 -0.94 -6.80 13.08
N SER A 30 -0.24 -7.53 13.94
CA SER A 30 -0.34 -7.34 15.38
C SER A 30 0.35 -6.03 15.77
N GLN A 31 -0.33 -5.18 16.54
CA GLN A 31 0.30 -4.06 17.23
C GLN A 31 0.20 -4.26 18.74
N ASP A 32 1.21 -3.76 19.45
CA ASP A 32 1.18 -3.71 20.90
C ASP A 32 0.06 -2.78 21.36
N THR A 33 -0.81 -3.28 22.24
CA THR A 33 -2.04 -2.61 22.69
C THR A 33 -1.77 -1.36 23.55
N SER A 34 -0.49 -1.10 23.85
CA SER A 34 0.00 0.10 24.53
C SER A 34 -0.03 1.36 23.66
N HIS A 35 -0.23 1.22 22.34
CA HIS A 35 -0.24 2.33 21.40
C HIS A 35 -1.67 2.76 21.03
N GLN A 36 -1.90 4.08 20.98
CA GLN A 36 -3.16 4.69 20.52
C GLN A 36 -3.41 4.50 19.01
N MET A 37 -2.42 3.94 18.30
CA MET A 37 -2.51 3.60 16.89
C MET A 37 -3.27 2.27 16.73
N PRO A 38 -4.26 2.18 15.82
CA PRO A 38 -4.88 0.90 15.49
C PRO A 38 -3.91 0.03 14.68
N ALA A 39 -3.97 -1.29 14.91
CA ALA A 39 -3.26 -2.27 14.09
C ALA A 39 -3.61 -2.11 12.60
N PRO A 40 -2.63 -1.97 11.69
CA PRO A 40 -2.92 -1.86 10.27
C PRO A 40 -3.34 -3.19 9.66
N VAL A 41 -4.20 -3.11 8.65
CA VAL A 41 -4.39 -4.16 7.67
C VAL A 41 -3.43 -3.87 6.51
N VAL A 42 -2.53 -4.81 6.24
CA VAL A 42 -1.58 -4.75 5.13
C VAL A 42 -2.08 -5.59 3.97
N LEU A 43 -1.96 -5.05 2.77
CA LEU A 43 -2.30 -5.67 1.51
C LEU A 43 -1.11 -5.57 0.57
N SER A 44 -0.87 -6.63 -0.20
CA SER A 44 0.01 -6.59 -1.36
C SER A 44 -0.72 -7.01 -2.62
N GLY A 45 -0.41 -6.35 -3.73
CA GLY A 45 -1.03 -6.61 -5.02
C GLY A 45 -0.11 -6.27 -6.19
N THR A 46 -0.56 -6.57 -7.40
CA THR A 46 0.10 -6.14 -8.63
C THR A 46 -0.82 -5.21 -9.41
N GLN A 47 -0.22 -4.32 -10.19
CA GLN A 47 -0.92 -3.43 -11.12
C GLN A 47 -0.14 -3.33 -12.42
N ALA A 48 -0.87 -3.31 -13.54
CA ALA A 48 -0.34 -3.04 -14.87
C ALA A 48 -0.64 -1.59 -15.23
N VAL A 49 0.38 -0.74 -15.17
CA VAL A 49 0.25 0.71 -15.29
C VAL A 49 0.75 1.16 -16.66
N PRO A 50 -0.11 1.73 -17.53
CA PRO A 50 0.31 2.26 -18.81
C PRO A 50 1.09 3.56 -18.63
N LYS A 51 2.22 3.70 -19.32
CA LYS A 51 2.95 4.97 -19.42
C LYS A 51 2.52 5.70 -20.69
N PHE A 52 2.41 7.03 -20.61
CA PHE A 52 1.97 7.93 -21.70
C PHE A 52 2.70 7.73 -23.04
N ASN A 53 3.90 7.14 -23.06
CA ASN A 53 4.73 6.90 -24.24
C ASN A 53 5.11 5.42 -24.46
N SER A 54 4.43 4.47 -23.83
CA SER A 54 4.73 3.03 -23.99
C SER A 54 3.53 2.26 -24.55
N THR A 55 3.79 1.34 -25.48
CA THR A 55 2.78 0.40 -26.00
C THR A 55 2.56 -0.80 -25.09
N ALA A 56 3.44 -1.00 -24.10
CA ALA A 56 3.35 -2.08 -23.14
C ALA A 56 3.30 -1.50 -21.70
N PRO A 57 2.35 -1.93 -20.87
CA PRO A 57 2.22 -1.43 -19.51
C PRO A 57 3.39 -1.92 -18.64
N ASP A 58 3.83 -1.07 -17.71
CA ASP A 58 4.79 -1.48 -16.69
C ASP A 58 4.06 -2.26 -15.60
N ARG A 59 4.72 -3.28 -15.03
CA ARG A 59 4.16 -4.02 -13.89
C ARG A 59 4.76 -3.53 -12.61
N ILE A 60 3.90 -3.05 -11.71
CA ILE A 60 4.28 -2.68 -10.35
C ILE A 60 3.68 -3.65 -9.35
N ARG A 61 4.38 -3.83 -8.24
CA ARG A 61 3.81 -4.35 -7.00
C ARG A 61 3.45 -3.19 -6.10
N VAL A 62 2.26 -3.26 -5.53
CA VAL A 62 1.76 -2.30 -4.57
C VAL A 62 1.78 -2.95 -3.21
N LEU A 63 2.36 -2.25 -2.24
CA LEU A 63 2.22 -2.53 -0.82
C LEU A 63 1.34 -1.44 -0.22
N LEU A 64 0.32 -1.82 0.52
CA LEU A 64 -0.69 -0.91 1.08
C LEU A 64 -0.95 -1.26 2.54
N ALA A 65 -1.06 -0.26 3.40
CA ALA A 65 -1.40 -0.41 4.81
C ALA A 65 -2.53 0.55 5.17
N VAL A 66 -3.60 0.05 5.78
CA VAL A 66 -4.76 0.83 6.21
C VAL A 66 -4.88 0.83 7.72
N TYR A 67 -4.96 2.02 8.31
CA TYR A 67 -5.17 2.24 9.74
C TYR A 67 -6.53 2.91 9.92
N ARG A 68 -7.46 2.22 10.59
CA ARG A 68 -8.80 2.76 10.86
C ARG A 68 -8.83 3.50 12.18
N VAL A 69 -8.73 4.83 12.15
CA VAL A 69 -8.78 5.68 13.34
C VAL A 69 -10.23 6.01 13.66
N GLN A 70 -10.91 5.06 14.30
CA GLN A 70 -12.35 5.13 14.57
C GLN A 70 -12.76 6.38 15.37
N SER A 71 -11.90 6.85 16.29
CA SER A 71 -12.17 8.03 17.12
C SER A 71 -12.35 9.32 16.31
N HIS A 72 -11.81 9.39 15.09
CA HIS A 72 -11.87 10.56 14.21
C HIS A 72 -12.54 10.22 12.86
N ASN A 73 -13.16 9.04 12.76
CA ASN A 73 -13.86 8.56 11.56
C ASN A 73 -13.03 8.72 10.26
N LEU A 74 -11.75 8.34 10.32
CA LEU A 74 -10.83 8.43 9.19
C LEU A 74 -10.02 7.15 9.00
N ASP A 75 -9.60 6.94 7.76
CA ASP A 75 -8.66 5.90 7.38
C ASP A 75 -7.35 6.55 6.95
N LEU A 76 -6.24 6.17 7.59
CA LEU A 76 -4.90 6.49 7.09
C LEU A 76 -4.45 5.37 6.16
N VAL A 77 -4.01 5.75 4.97
CA VAL A 77 -3.51 4.81 3.96
C VAL A 77 -2.06 5.14 3.67
N MET A 78 -1.18 4.15 3.81
CA MET A 78 0.21 4.21 3.40
C MET A 78 0.43 3.26 2.23
N THR A 79 1.03 3.74 1.15
CA THR A 79 1.28 2.94 -0.05
C THR A 79 2.74 3.01 -0.46
N MET A 80 3.24 1.94 -1.07
CA MET A 80 4.53 1.92 -1.71
C MET A 80 4.45 1.15 -3.02
N ASN A 81 4.82 1.83 -4.12
CA ASN A 81 4.89 1.25 -5.44
C ASN A 81 6.30 0.73 -5.71
N VAL A 82 6.43 -0.53 -6.07
CA VAL A 82 7.70 -1.19 -6.36
C VAL A 82 7.67 -1.70 -7.81
N PRO A 83 8.42 -1.09 -8.73
CA PRO A 83 8.44 -1.53 -10.13
C PRO A 83 9.08 -2.91 -10.26
N THR A 84 8.36 -3.88 -10.81
CA THR A 84 8.88 -5.25 -11.01
C THR A 84 9.19 -5.56 -12.47
N GLU A 85 8.52 -4.88 -13.40
CA GLU A 85 8.85 -4.93 -14.83
C GLU A 85 8.65 -3.53 -15.41
N THR A 86 9.71 -2.98 -16.00
CA THR A 86 9.70 -1.64 -16.57
C THR A 86 10.53 -1.62 -17.84
N HIS A 87 10.08 -0.90 -18.85
CA HIS A 87 10.81 -0.79 -20.12
C HIS A 87 12.04 0.13 -20.06
N ASP A 88 12.14 0.99 -19.03
CA ASP A 88 13.23 1.95 -18.84
C ASP A 88 14.35 1.44 -17.91
N GLY A 89 14.28 0.18 -17.47
CA GLY A 89 15.29 -0.43 -16.60
C GLY A 89 15.16 -0.06 -15.12
N GLY A 90 14.05 0.55 -14.68
CA GLY A 90 13.75 0.84 -13.28
C GLY A 90 13.23 -0.33 -12.44
N ALA A 91 13.14 -1.54 -13.00
CA ALA A 91 12.64 -2.73 -12.34
C ALA A 91 13.60 -3.22 -11.24
N VAL A 92 13.03 -3.53 -10.07
CA VAL A 92 13.78 -4.08 -8.95
C VAL A 92 14.00 -5.58 -9.12
N ASN A 93 15.13 -6.09 -8.62
CA ASN A 93 15.35 -7.53 -8.57
C ASN A 93 14.68 -8.16 -7.33
N SER A 94 14.79 -9.49 -7.17
CA SER A 94 14.16 -10.21 -6.06
C SER A 94 14.69 -9.82 -4.68
N ALA A 95 15.97 -9.45 -4.57
CA ALA A 95 16.57 -9.03 -3.30
C ALA A 95 16.07 -7.63 -2.90
N ASP A 96 16.01 -6.71 -3.87
CA ASP A 96 15.47 -5.37 -3.68
C ASP A 96 13.97 -5.41 -3.34
N TRP A 97 13.21 -6.34 -3.94
CA TRP A 97 11.81 -6.59 -3.58
C TRP A 97 11.67 -7.04 -2.12
N ALA A 98 12.46 -8.02 -1.67
CA ALA A 98 12.41 -8.49 -0.30
C ALA A 98 12.76 -7.36 0.69
N ASN A 99 13.79 -6.57 0.38
CA ASN A 99 14.14 -5.39 1.17
C ASN A 99 13.02 -4.35 1.20
N ALA A 100 12.34 -4.11 0.07
CA ALA A 100 11.20 -3.21 0.02
C ALA A 100 10.05 -3.69 0.92
N GLN A 101 9.73 -4.99 0.90
CA GLN A 101 8.73 -5.56 1.81
C GLN A 101 9.11 -5.34 3.29
N ASP A 102 10.36 -5.62 3.66
CA ASP A 102 10.82 -5.45 5.04
C ASP A 102 10.77 -3.98 5.48
N VAL A 103 11.25 -3.05 4.64
CA VAL A 103 11.20 -1.61 4.91
C VAL A 103 9.76 -1.13 5.06
N PHE A 104 8.86 -1.60 4.20
CA PHE A 104 7.44 -1.27 4.28
C PHE A 104 6.81 -1.75 5.58
N LEU A 105 7.09 -2.98 6.00
CA LEU A 105 6.57 -3.54 7.24
C LEU A 105 7.11 -2.80 8.46
N VAL A 106 8.38 -2.40 8.45
CA VAL A 106 8.98 -1.56 9.50
C VAL A 106 8.27 -0.21 9.55
N ALA A 107 8.13 0.47 8.41
CA ALA A 107 7.43 1.74 8.31
C ALA A 107 5.99 1.61 8.85
N ALA A 108 5.28 0.57 8.43
CA ALA A 108 3.89 0.33 8.81
C ALA A 108 3.75 0.09 10.32
N ARG A 109 4.66 -0.66 10.93
CA ARG A 109 4.64 -0.90 12.38
C ARG A 109 5.06 0.32 13.19
N SER A 110 5.90 1.18 12.62
CA SER A 110 6.46 2.36 13.29
C SER A 110 5.56 3.60 13.27
N LEU A 111 4.55 3.65 12.40
CA LEU A 111 3.68 4.80 12.25
C LEU A 111 2.96 5.11 13.56
N LYS A 112 3.06 6.36 14.01
CA LYS A 112 2.41 6.90 15.20
C LYS A 112 1.87 8.28 14.91
N ILE A 113 0.62 8.51 15.26
CA ILE A 113 0.04 9.85 15.32
C ILE A 113 0.52 10.48 16.62
N ILE A 114 1.29 11.56 16.52
CA ILE A 114 1.81 12.30 17.68
C ILE A 114 0.83 13.37 18.16
N ASP A 115 0.13 14.00 17.21
CA ASP A 115 -0.86 15.03 17.49
C ASP A 115 -2.15 14.72 16.73
N TYR A 116 -3.21 14.39 17.48
CA TYR A 116 -4.54 14.14 16.90
C TYR A 116 -5.30 15.43 16.56
N GLY A 117 -4.83 16.60 17.02
CA GLY A 117 -5.41 17.91 16.66
C GLY A 117 -5.27 18.26 15.17
N LEU A 118 -4.49 17.47 14.41
CA LEU A 118 -4.46 17.50 12.94
C LEU A 118 -5.80 17.10 12.31
N PHE A 119 -6.63 16.33 13.02
CA PHE A 119 -7.92 15.83 12.55
C PHE A 119 -9.05 16.60 13.25
N ALA A 120 -9.21 17.88 12.88
CA ALA A 120 -10.22 18.78 13.45
C ALA A 120 -11.67 18.40 13.08
#